data_AF-A0A970FYA6-F1
#
_entry.id   AF-A0A970FYA6-F1
#
_cell.length_a   1.000
_cell.length_b   1.000
_cell.length_c   1.000
_cell.angle_alpha   90.00
_cell.angle_beta   90.00
_cell.angle_gamma   90.00
#
_symmetry.space_group_name_H-M   'P 1'
#
loop_
_entity.id
_entity.type
_entity.pdbx_description
1 polymer ?
#
loop_
_entity_poly.entity_id
_entity_poly.type
_entity_poly.pdbx_seq_one_letter_code
_entity_poly.pdbx_strand_id
1 'polypeptide(L)'
;MDKKPSNSANKQEGLHMLDLPNCVSLSENGGCTLLNMKTCQGLGCSFMKSYEEMVNTTRYWEERLASLDEEKQERIAKLYYGGKMPWLGNSED
;
A
#
# COMPACT_ATOMS: atom_id res chain seq x y z
N MET A 1 40.82 -17.87 -32.40
CA MET A 1 40.56 -18.59 -31.14
C MET A 1 39.62 -17.72 -30.34
N ASP A 2 38.39 -17.63 -30.83
CA ASP A 2 37.41 -16.65 -30.38
C ASP A 2 36.69 -17.22 -29.17
N LYS A 3 36.97 -16.64 -28.00
CA LYS A 3 36.31 -17.00 -26.75
C LYS A 3 34.83 -16.64 -26.86
N LYS A 4 33.99 -17.66 -26.97
CA LYS A 4 32.53 -17.56 -26.87
C LYS A 4 32.16 -17.10 -25.45
N PRO A 5 31.40 -16.00 -25.26
CA PRO A 5 30.95 -15.64 -23.93
C PRO A 5 29.89 -16.64 -23.45
N SER A 6 30.06 -17.04 -22.20
CA SER A 6 29.18 -17.90 -21.40
C SER A 6 27.75 -17.32 -21.34
N ASN A 7 26.76 -18.13 -21.73
CA ASN A 7 25.35 -17.77 -21.78
C ASN A 7 24.65 -18.11 -20.45
N SER A 8 25.07 -17.46 -19.36
CA SER A 8 24.48 -17.67 -18.02
C SER A 8 23.62 -16.52 -17.50
N ALA A 9 23.33 -15.49 -18.30
CA ALA A 9 22.67 -14.28 -17.84
C ALA A 9 21.12 -14.32 -17.83
N ASN A 10 20.48 -15.45 -18.17
CA ASN A 10 19.04 -15.45 -18.49
C ASN A 10 18.16 -16.39 -17.64
N LYS A 11 18.60 -16.73 -16.42
CA LYS A 11 17.82 -17.58 -15.50
C LYS A 11 17.27 -16.85 -14.26
N GLN A 12 17.64 -15.57 -14.06
CA GLN A 12 17.32 -14.82 -12.85
C GLN A 12 16.10 -13.90 -12.99
N GLU A 13 15.63 -13.61 -14.21
CA GLU A 13 14.53 -12.65 -14.44
C GLU A 13 13.17 -13.14 -13.91
N GLY A 14 12.96 -14.45 -13.75
CA GLY A 14 11.70 -15.02 -13.25
C GLY A 14 11.57 -15.10 -11.72
N LEU A 15 12.67 -14.97 -10.96
CA LEU A 15 12.67 -15.14 -9.50
C LEU A 15 12.64 -13.81 -8.72
N HIS A 16 12.92 -12.68 -9.39
CA HIS A 16 13.00 -11.35 -8.77
C HIS A 16 11.71 -10.92 -8.05
N MET A 17 10.55 -11.47 -8.43
CA MET A 17 9.26 -11.12 -7.82
C MET A 17 9.05 -11.77 -6.45
N LEU A 18 9.69 -12.92 -6.17
CA LEU A 18 9.58 -13.60 -4.87
C LEU A 18 10.40 -12.90 -3.78
N ASP A 19 11.37 -12.06 -4.18
CA ASP A 19 12.19 -11.26 -3.27
C ASP A 19 11.55 -9.92 -2.91
N LEU A 20 10.37 -9.61 -3.47
CA LEU A 20 9.65 -8.36 -3.22
C LEU A 20 8.95 -8.39 -1.85
N PRO A 21 8.86 -7.22 -1.18
CA PRO A 21 8.29 -7.15 0.15
C PRO A 21 6.79 -7.46 0.15
N ASN A 22 6.29 -8.03 1.24
CA ASN A 22 4.87 -8.15 1.49
C ASN A 22 4.25 -6.77 1.80
N CYS A 23 3.98 -5.99 0.76
CA CYS A 23 3.52 -4.62 0.82
C CYS A 23 2.19 -4.45 0.09
N VAL A 24 1.22 -3.77 0.71
CA VAL A 24 -0.14 -3.55 0.15
C VAL A 24 -0.15 -2.76 -1.15
N SER A 25 0.92 -2.00 -1.41
CA SER A 25 1.06 -1.17 -2.60
C SER A 25 1.91 -1.82 -3.69
N LEU A 26 2.33 -3.08 -3.52
CA LEU A 26 3.04 -3.82 -4.55
C LEU A 26 2.07 -4.20 -5.67
N SER A 27 2.40 -3.88 -6.92
CA SER A 27 1.59 -4.30 -8.07
C SER A 27 1.99 -5.69 -8.56
N GLU A 28 1.10 -6.35 -9.31
CA GLU A 28 1.34 -7.66 -9.95
C GLU A 28 2.56 -7.65 -10.89
N ASN A 29 2.92 -6.48 -11.43
CA ASN A 29 4.08 -6.31 -12.31
C ASN A 29 5.37 -5.94 -11.55
N GLY A 30 5.37 -6.01 -10.21
CA GLY A 30 6.52 -5.66 -9.36
C GLY A 30 6.76 -4.15 -9.19
N GLY A 31 5.78 -3.32 -9.53
CA GLY A 31 5.78 -1.87 -9.34
C GLY A 31 5.14 -1.44 -8.02
N CYS A 32 5.00 -0.14 -7.81
CA CYS A 32 4.34 0.43 -6.65
C CYS A 32 3.11 1.25 -7.07
N THR A 33 1.92 0.85 -6.64
CA THR A 33 0.66 1.54 -6.95
C THR A 33 0.53 2.87 -6.20
N LEU A 34 1.02 2.94 -4.96
CA LEU A 34 0.97 4.15 -4.13
C LEU A 34 1.82 5.29 -4.68
N LEU A 35 3.05 4.99 -5.09
CA LEU A 35 3.98 5.97 -5.66
C LEU A 35 3.92 6.04 -7.19
N ASN A 36 3.06 5.23 -7.82
CA ASN A 36 2.92 5.09 -9.27
C ASN A 36 4.27 4.83 -9.98
N MET A 37 5.06 3.90 -9.45
CA MET A 37 6.39 3.54 -9.98
C MET A 37 6.37 2.18 -10.66
N LYS A 38 7.14 2.04 -11.75
CA LYS A 38 7.26 0.78 -12.50
C LYS A 38 8.04 -0.32 -11.76
N THR A 39 8.87 0.05 -10.79
CA THR A 39 9.73 -0.87 -10.04
C THR A 39 9.65 -0.54 -8.55
N CYS A 40 9.42 -1.55 -7.72
CA CYS A 40 9.38 -1.41 -6.26
C CYS A 40 10.78 -1.18 -5.66
N GLN A 41 10.86 -0.36 -4.61
CA GLN A 41 12.10 -0.05 -3.90
C GLN A 41 12.50 -1.13 -2.86
N GLY A 42 11.66 -2.15 -2.67
CA GLY A 42 11.94 -3.25 -1.75
C GLY A 42 11.79 -2.86 -0.27
N LEU A 43 12.50 -3.60 0.61
CA LEU A 43 12.43 -3.45 2.07
C LEU A 43 12.89 -2.08 2.60
N GLY A 44 13.66 -1.32 1.81
CA GLY A 44 14.12 0.04 2.17
C GLY A 44 13.09 1.14 1.89
N CYS A 45 11.91 0.80 1.35
CA CYS A 45 10.86 1.77 1.05
C CYS A 45 10.27 2.36 2.33
N SER A 46 10.34 3.68 2.50
CA SER A 46 9.76 4.40 3.65
C SER A 46 8.22 4.37 3.69
N PHE A 47 7.59 3.97 2.59
CA PHE A 47 6.14 3.80 2.47
C PHE A 47 5.71 2.33 2.51
N MET A 48 6.64 1.40 2.75
CA MET A 48 6.33 -0.01 2.86
C MET A 48 5.33 -0.22 4.00
N LYS A 49 4.26 -0.95 3.71
CA LYS A 49 3.25 -1.31 4.69
C LYS A 49 2.67 -2.67 4.37
N SER A 50 2.67 -3.56 5.35
CA SER A 50 1.99 -4.85 5.26
C SER A 50 0.46 -4.68 5.32
N TYR A 51 -0.26 -5.72 4.91
CA TYR A 51 -1.72 -5.73 5.01
C TYR A 51 -2.20 -5.61 6.46
N GLU A 52 -1.53 -6.30 7.38
CA GLU A 52 -1.85 -6.25 8.81
C GLU A 52 -1.65 -4.85 9.39
N GLU A 53 -0.53 -4.19 9.08
CA GLU A 53 -0.29 -2.81 9.51
C GLU A 53 -1.33 -1.86 8.91
N MET A 54 -1.70 -2.05 7.65
CA MET A 54 -2.75 -1.25 7.00
C MET A 54 -4.07 -1.38 7.77
N VAL A 55 -4.57 -2.61 7.98
CA VAL A 55 -5.81 -2.86 8.71
C VAL A 55 -5.76 -2.30 10.14
N ASN A 56 -4.66 -2.53 10.87
CA ASN A 56 -4.51 -2.06 12.24
C ASN A 56 -4.51 -0.52 12.33
N THR A 57 -3.78 0.15 11.46
CA THR A 57 -3.80 1.62 11.43
C THR A 57 -5.14 2.17 10.99
N THR A 58 -5.85 1.48 10.06
CA THR A 58 -7.18 1.88 9.60
C THR A 58 -8.16 1.86 10.75
N ARG A 59 -8.27 0.72 11.42
CA ARG A 59 -9.10 0.54 12.61
C ARG A 59 -8.78 1.58 13.69
N TYR A 60 -7.50 1.84 13.95
CA TYR A 60 -7.08 2.81 14.96
C TYR A 60 -7.59 4.24 14.67
N TRP A 61 -7.47 4.73 13.43
CA TRP A 61 -7.95 6.08 13.13
C TRP A 61 -9.48 6.15 13.08
N GLU A 62 -10.15 5.08 12.64
CA GLU A 62 -11.61 4.98 12.64
C GLU A 62 -12.16 5.05 14.07
N GLU A 63 -11.65 4.21 14.98
CA GLU A 63 -12.01 4.23 16.40
C GLU A 63 -11.77 5.61 17.03
N ARG A 64 -10.65 6.25 16.68
CA ARG A 64 -10.29 7.58 17.19
C ARG A 64 -11.22 8.70 16.70
N LEU A 65 -11.71 8.61 15.47
CA LEU A 65 -12.69 9.56 14.93
C LEU A 65 -14.08 9.29 15.48
N ALA A 66 -14.48 8.01 15.57
CA ALA A 66 -15.76 7.60 16.15
C ALA A 66 -15.88 7.98 17.63
N SER A 67 -14.77 8.10 18.36
CA SER A 67 -14.75 8.51 19.77
C SER A 67 -14.89 10.03 19.99
N LEU A 68 -14.97 10.84 18.94
CA LEU A 68 -15.15 12.29 19.06
C LEU A 68 -16.61 12.66 19.31
N ASP A 69 -16.85 13.85 19.82
CA ASP A 69 -18.22 14.40 19.90
C ASP A 69 -18.83 14.53 18.49
N GLU A 70 -20.15 14.35 18.39
CA GLU A 70 -20.89 14.36 17.11
C GLU A 70 -20.62 15.63 16.29
N GLU A 71 -20.62 16.82 16.91
CA GLU A 71 -20.33 18.09 16.22
C GLU A 71 -18.94 18.09 15.57
N LYS A 72 -17.94 17.48 16.24
CA LYS A 72 -16.58 17.38 15.69
C LYS A 72 -16.53 16.39 14.54
N GLN A 73 -17.21 15.24 14.67
CA GLN A 73 -17.31 14.25 13.61
C GLN A 73 -17.96 14.85 12.35
N GLU A 74 -19.08 15.56 12.48
CA GLU A 74 -19.73 16.27 11.38
C GLU A 74 -18.82 17.28 10.71
N ARG A 75 -18.08 18.07 11.51
CA ARG A 75 -17.16 19.08 10.98
C ARG A 75 -16.05 18.44 10.16
N ILE A 76 -15.46 17.34 10.66
CA ILE A 76 -14.43 16.58 9.94
C ILE A 76 -15.00 15.98 8.65
N ALA A 77 -16.19 15.38 8.72
CA ALA A 77 -16.87 14.80 7.57
C ALA A 77 -17.11 15.82 6.46
N LYS A 78 -17.64 17.01 6.81
CA LYS A 78 -17.89 18.11 5.87
C LYS A 78 -16.61 18.64 5.23
N LEU A 79 -15.51 18.73 5.97
CA LEU A 79 -14.24 19.29 5.48
C LEU A 79 -13.46 18.33 4.58
N TYR A 80 -13.42 17.03 4.92
CA TYR A 80 -12.49 16.08 4.29
C TYR A 80 -13.17 14.94 3.52
N TYR A 81 -14.43 14.63 3.83
CA TYR A 81 -15.11 13.42 3.35
C TYR A 81 -16.45 13.70 2.66
N GLY A 82 -16.68 14.95 2.22
CA GLY A 82 -17.92 15.32 1.51
C GLY A 82 -19.20 15.16 2.34
N GLY A 83 -19.08 15.26 3.66
CA GLY A 83 -20.18 15.04 4.61
C GLY A 83 -20.39 13.58 5.03
N LYS A 84 -19.67 12.62 4.44
CA LYS A 84 -19.72 11.21 4.84
C LYS A 84 -18.84 10.95 6.07
N MET A 85 -19.22 9.98 6.91
CA MET A 85 -18.44 9.52 8.06
C MET A 85 -17.98 8.07 7.83
N PRO A 86 -16.92 7.84 7.03
CA PRO A 86 -16.49 6.49 6.66
C PRO A 86 -16.10 5.62 7.87
N TRP A 87 -15.67 6.24 8.97
CA TRP A 87 -15.32 5.55 10.21
C TRP A 87 -16.50 4.98 11.00
N LEU A 88 -17.75 5.23 10.58
CA LEU A 88 -18.95 4.65 11.21
C LEU A 88 -19.46 3.39 10.49
N GLY A 89 -18.77 2.93 9.44
CA GLY A 89 -19.12 1.68 8.73
C GLY A 89 -20.41 1.74 7.89
N ASN A 90 -21.03 2.91 7.74
CA ASN A 90 -22.33 3.08 7.08
C ASN A 90 -22.25 3.63 5.64
N SER A 91 -21.19 3.33 4.89
CA SER A 91 -21.21 3.53 3.44
C SER A 91 -21.47 2.20 2.76
N GLU A 92 -22.76 1.82 2.70
CA GLU A 92 -23.26 0.97 1.63
C GLU A 92 -23.04 1.75 0.31
N ASP A 93 -22.21 1.20 -0.57
CA ASP A 93 -22.21 1.48 -2.01
C ASP A 93 -22.87 0.29 -2.74
#